data_AF-A0ABD3U2C4-F1
#
_entry.id   AF-A0ABD3U2C4-F1
#
_cell.length_a   1.000
_cell.length_b   1.000
_cell.length_c   1.000
_cell.angle_alpha   90.00
_cell.angle_beta   90.00
_cell.angle_gamma   90.00
#
_symmetry.space_group_name_H-M   'P 1'
#
loop_
_entity.id
_entity.type
_entity.pdbx_description
1 polymer ?
#
loop_
_entity_poly.entity_id
_entity_poly.type
_entity_poly.pdbx_seq_one_letter_code
_entity_poly.pdbx_strand_id
1 'polypeptide(L)' 'MYCAKRFAYIPPVYRIGNELAALDNNIHSDRGVMRNKEGEIVYHRCYNKKSGRWTIYPCKEKKTSSHQGSYSKSHHLST' A
#
# COMPACT_ATOMS: atom_id res chain seq x y z
N MET A 1 -10.39 -2.45 9.89
CA MET A 1 -11.78 -2.88 10.20
C MET A 1 -12.33 -3.57 8.97
N TYR A 2 -12.35 -4.91 8.98
CA TYR A 2 -12.97 -5.74 7.94
C TYR A 2 -13.76 -6.84 8.67
N CYS A 3 -14.92 -7.22 8.14
CA CYS A 3 -15.75 -8.28 8.68
C CYS A 3 -15.02 -9.64 8.65
N ALA A 4 -15.39 -10.56 9.55
CA ALA A 4 -14.80 -11.90 9.54
C ALA A 4 -15.11 -12.62 8.22
N LYS A 5 -14.15 -13.40 7.72
CA LYS A 5 -14.17 -14.06 6.39
C LYS A 5 -15.49 -14.79 6.07
N ARG A 6 -16.13 -15.36 7.09
CA ARG A 6 -17.40 -16.11 6.95
C ARG A 6 -18.61 -15.23 6.61
N PHE A 7 -18.56 -13.95 6.92
CA PHE A 7 -19.67 -12.99 6.71
C PHE A 7 -19.38 -11.99 5.58
N ALA A 8 -18.17 -12.00 5.02
CA ALA A 8 -17.71 -11.01 4.04
C ALA A 8 -18.54 -10.96 2.76
N TYR A 9 -19.20 -12.06 2.41
CA TYR A 9 -20.02 -12.18 1.19
C TYR A 9 -21.53 -12.09 1.46
N ILE A 10 -21.94 -11.81 2.70
CA ILE A 10 -23.36 -11.55 3.00
C ILE A 10 -23.73 -10.21 2.32
N PRO A 11 -24.84 -10.13 1.55
CA PRO A 11 -25.09 -8.99 0.66
C PRO A 11 -24.92 -7.58 1.28
N PRO A 12 -25.47 -7.26 2.47
CA PRO A 12 -25.22 -5.98 3.12
C PRO A 12 -23.74 -5.75 3.46
N VAL A 13 -23.06 -6.76 4.00
CA VAL A 13 -21.65 -6.68 4.42
C VAL A 13 -20.73 -6.52 3.23
N TYR A 14 -21.00 -7.24 2.14
CA TYR A 14 -20.25 -7.16 0.89
C TYR A 14 -20.33 -5.75 0.27
N ARG A 15 -21.54 -5.16 0.23
CA ARG A 15 -21.73 -3.79 -0.26
C ARG A 15 -20.93 -2.78 0.55
N ILE A 16 -21.05 -2.82 1.88
CA ILE A 16 -20.31 -1.94 2.79
C ILE A 16 -18.79 -2.12 2.62
N GLY A 17 -18.32 -3.36 2.44
CA GLY A 17 -16.91 -3.66 2.18
C GLY A 17 -16.39 -3.02 0.89
N ASN A 18 -17.17 -3.08 -0.18
CA ASN A 18 -16.83 -2.44 -1.46
C ASN A 18 -16.84 -0.91 -1.34
N GLU A 19 -17.83 -0.33 -0.68
CA GLU A 19 -17.90 1.12 -0.43
C GLU A 19 -16.70 1.60 0.39
N LEU A 20 -16.36 0.89 1.46
CA LEU A 20 -15.19 1.22 2.29
C LEU A 20 -13.88 1.09 1.51
N ALA A 21 -13.75 0.06 0.67
CA ALA A 21 -12.60 -0.11 -0.20
C ALA A 21 -12.50 1.01 -1.26
N ALA A 22 -13.63 1.48 -1.78
CA ALA A 22 -13.69 2.63 -2.68
C ALA A 22 -13.28 3.93 -1.97
N LEU A 23 -13.76 4.15 -0.75
CA LEU A 23 -13.35 5.30 0.07
C LEU A 23 -11.85 5.26 0.39
N ASP A 24 -11.30 4.11 0.82
CA ASP A 24 -9.86 3.95 1.02
C ASP A 24 -9.08 4.23 -0.26
N ASN A 25 -9.58 3.79 -1.42
CA ASN A 25 -8.94 4.06 -2.69
C ASN A 25 -8.93 5.56 -3.01
N ASN A 26 -10.08 6.23 -2.91
CA ASN A 26 -10.25 7.64 -3.21
C ASN A 26 -9.40 8.54 -2.31
N ILE A 27 -9.28 8.20 -1.02
CA ILE A 27 -8.39 8.93 -0.08
C ILE A 27 -6.93 8.82 -0.52
N HIS A 28 -6.55 7.72 -1.16
CA HIS A 28 -5.17 7.40 -1.52
C HIS A 28 -4.87 7.49 -3.03
N SER A 29 -5.82 7.94 -3.85
CA SER A 29 -5.68 8.01 -5.32
C SER A 29 -4.66 9.06 -5.72
N ASP A 30 -4.72 10.21 -5.04
CA ASP A 30 -3.98 11.44 -5.37
C ASP A 30 -2.65 11.55 -4.63
N ARG A 31 -2.14 10.42 -4.12
CA ARG A 31 -0.80 10.37 -3.51
C ARG A 31 0.25 10.82 -4.51
N GLY A 32 1.10 11.74 -4.04
CA GLY A 32 2.24 12.26 -4.76
C GLY A 32 3.28 11.19 -5.08
N VAL A 33 4.23 11.58 -5.91
CA VAL A 33 5.40 10.75 -6.24
C VAL A 33 6.39 10.82 -5.08
N MET A 34 6.87 9.65 -4.65
CA MET A 34 7.87 9.52 -3.61
C MET A 34 9.20 10.14 -4.06
N ARG A 35 9.74 11.01 -3.21
CA ARG A 35 11.06 11.62 -3.40
C ARG A 35 12.07 11.08 -2.38
N ASN A 36 13.33 10.96 -2.79
CA ASN A 36 14.44 10.62 -1.90
C ASN A 36 14.86 11.82 -1.04
N LYS A 37 15.89 11.66 -0.18
CA LYS A 37 16.41 12.73 0.67
C LYS A 37 16.98 13.92 -0.13
N GLU A 38 17.40 13.67 -1.36
CA GLU A 38 17.98 14.65 -2.29
C GLU A 38 16.90 15.33 -3.16
N GLY A 39 15.62 14.91 -3.03
CA GLY A 39 14.49 15.46 -3.76
C GLY A 39 14.19 14.79 -5.12
N GLU A 40 14.96 13.77 -5.50
CA GLU A 40 14.77 13.02 -6.75
C GLU A 40 13.63 12.01 -6.65
N ILE A 41 12.98 11.71 -7.78
CA ILE A 41 11.90 10.74 -7.86
C ILE A 41 12.42 9.32 -7.67
N VAL A 42 11.78 8.56 -6.78
CA VAL A 42 12.04 7.13 -6.63
C VAL A 42 11.28 6.34 -7.69
N TYR A 43 11.99 5.50 -8.45
CA TYR A 43 11.41 4.64 -9.47
C TYR A 43 11.46 3.17 -9.07
N HIS A 44 10.47 2.40 -9.55
CA HIS A 44 10.48 0.94 -9.50
C HIS A 44 10.56 0.37 -10.92
N ARG A 45 11.34 -0.70 -11.08
CA ARG A 45 11.52 -1.39 -12.36
C ARG A 45 10.97 -2.81 -12.31
N CYS A 46 10.23 -3.20 -13.34
CA CYS A 46 9.74 -4.56 -13.53
C CYS A 46 10.26 -5.13 -14.85
N TYR A 47 10.74 -6.37 -14.82
CA TYR A 47 11.16 -7.08 -16.02
C TYR A 47 10.04 -8.01 -16.50
N ASN A 48 9.66 -7.87 -17.77
CA ASN A 48 8.74 -8.81 -18.41
C ASN A 48 9.53 -9.84 -19.21
N LYS A 49 9.54 -11.09 -18.71
CA LYS A 49 10.25 -12.21 -19.36
C LYS A 49 9.70 -12.56 -20.74
N LYS A 50 8.40 -12.37 -20.98
CA LYS A 50 7.77 -12.70 -22.27
C LYS A 50 8.19 -11.73 -23.38
N SER A 51 8.33 -10.45 -23.05
CA SER A 51 8.71 -9.42 -24.03
C SER A 51 10.19 -9.02 -23.97
N GLY A 52 10.94 -9.52 -22.99
CA GLY A 52 12.37 -9.22 -22.80
C GLY A 52 12.64 -7.76 -22.41
N ARG A 53 11.65 -7.04 -21.88
CA ARG A 53 11.72 -5.59 -21.65
C ARG A 53 11.60 -5.21 -20.19
N TRP A 54 12.31 -4.14 -19.83
CA TRP A 54 12.14 -3.45 -18.56
C TRP A 54 11.09 -2.35 -18.70
N THR A 55 10.24 -2.22 -17.69
CA THR A 55 9.30 -1.09 -17.55
C THR A 55 9.59 -0.39 -16.23
N ILE A 56 9.67 0.94 -16.28
CA ILE A 56 10.02 1.79 -15.15
C ILE A 56 8.81 2.66 -14.85
N TYR A 57 8.44 2.78 -13.57
CA TYR A 57 7.35 3.64 -13.12
C TYR A 57 7.71 4.37 -11.83
N PRO A 58 7.24 5.61 -11.64
CA PRO A 58 7.46 6.35 -10.41
C PRO A 58 6.71 5.70 -9.25
N CYS A 59 7.36 5.62 -8.09
CA CYS A 59 6.74 5.15 -6.86
C CYS A 59 5.84 6.23 -6.28
N LYS A 60 4.61 5.88 -5.88
CA LYS A 60 3.76 6.77 -5.07
C LYS A 60 4.19 6.73 -3.61
N GLU A 61 3.90 7.79 -2.87
CA GLU A 61 4.11 7.86 -1.43
C GLU A 61 3.41 6.73 -0.67
N LYS A 62 3.96 6.34 0.49
CA LYS A 62 3.38 5.27 1.32
C LYS A 62 1.99 5.67 1.84
N LYS A 63 1.08 4.70 1.98
CA LYS A 63 -0.21 4.95 2.60
C LYS A 63 0.00 5.35 4.07
N THR A 64 -0.60 6.45 4.49
CA THR A 64 -0.61 6.88 5.88
C THR A 64 -1.78 6.22 6.59
N SER A 65 -1.54 5.08 7.22
CA SER A 65 -2.49 4.52 8.18
C SER A 65 -2.38 5.30 9.49
N SER A 66 -3.46 5.93 9.95
CA SER A 66 -3.52 6.66 11.24
C SER A 66 -3.25 5.78 12.48
N HIS A 67 -3.10 4.47 12.30
CA HIS A 67 -2.67 3.52 13.34
C HIS A 67 -1.19 3.15 13.16
N GLN A 68 -0.30 4.08 13.51
CA GLN A 68 1.12 3.78 13.70
C GLN A 68 1.33 3.36 15.16
N GLY A 69 1.09 2.07 15.44
CA GLY A 69 1.65 1.45 16.65
C GLY A 69 3.15 1.33 16.46
N SER A 70 3.92 2.16 17.16
CA SER A 70 5.37 2.09 17.25
C SER A 70 5.81 0.75 17.83
N TYR A 71 6.13 -0.22 16.97
CA TYR A 71 6.93 -1.38 17.38
C TYR A 71 8.37 -1.16 16.91
N SER A 72 9.16 -0.50 17.76
CA SER A 72 10.62 -0.56 17.69
C SER A 72 11.08 -1.95 18.11
N LYS A 73 11.52 -2.78 17.17
CA LYS A 73 12.28 -4.00 17.50
C LYS A 73 13.68 -3.58 17.93
N SER A 74 13.93 -3.49 19.23
CA SER A 74 15.29 -3.54 19.79
C SER A 74 15.79 -4.98 19.69
N HIS A 75 16.56 -5.28 18.63
CA HIS A 75 17.40 -6.46 18.65
C HIS A 75 18.63 -6.14 19.53
N HIS A 76 18.55 -6.52 20.80
CA HIS A 76 19.73 -6.74 21.61
C HIS A 76 20.47 -7.95 21.01
N LEU A 77 21.62 -7.69 20.41
CA LEU A 77 22.64 -8.71 20.18
C LEU A 77 23.25 -9.04 21.54
N SER A 78 22.95 -10.23 22.06
CA SER A 78 23.72 -10.86 23.12
C SER A 78 24.94 -11.52 22.49
N THR A 79 26.11 -11.05 22.89
CA THR A 79 27.44 -11.66 22.69
C THR A 79 27.50 -13.09 23.19
#